data_AF-A0A2E2RMX8-F1
#
_entry.id   AF-A0A2E2RMX8-F1
#
_cell.length_a   1.000
_cell.length_b   1.000
_cell.length_c   1.000
_cell.angle_alpha   90.00
_cell.angle_beta   90.00
_cell.angle_gamma   90.00
#
_symmetry.space_group_name_H-M   'P 1'
#
loop_
_entity.id
_entity.type
_entity.pdbx_description
1 polymer ?
#
loop_
_entity_poly.entity_id
_entity_poly.type
_entity_poly.pdbx_seq_one_letter_code
_entity_poly.pdbx_strand_id
1 'polypeptide(L)'
;MVLKVMGQGWMTVYRMMKSDSGLASPEDLQSGPLNKNPRPDQLAINDYVDRSRRMHRNDLENIPAFWAAGLVFTAVGPPGLLAQVLMYGFVAARLVHTIAYATEQRHEVRASFYTIGSIAVIVMAIYALIALIV
;
A
#
# COMPACT_ATOMS: atom_id res chain seq x y z
N MET A 1 -5.76 -2.12 -8.10
CA MET A 1 -4.75 -1.99 -7.02
C MET A 1 -3.31 -1.85 -7.51
N VAL A 2 -2.93 -2.44 -8.65
CA VAL A 2 -1.56 -2.29 -9.23
C VAL A 2 -1.19 -0.81 -9.41
N LEU A 3 -2.06 -0.04 -10.06
CA LEU A 3 -1.85 1.41 -10.26
C LEU A 3 -1.57 2.16 -8.96
N LYS A 4 -2.23 1.74 -7.87
CA LYS A 4 -2.07 2.36 -6.56
C LYS A 4 -0.70 2.06 -5.95
N VAL A 5 -0.23 0.81 -6.04
CA VAL A 5 1.13 0.43 -5.61
C VAL A 5 2.17 1.17 -6.43
N MET A 6 2.07 1.13 -7.76
CA MET A 6 3.02 1.80 -8.66
C MET A 6 3.03 3.32 -8.46
N GLY A 7 1.86 3.93 -8.23
CA GLY A 7 1.73 5.35 -7.96
C GLY A 7 2.32 5.79 -6.62
N GLN A 8 2.40 4.92 -5.60
CA GLN A 8 2.98 5.31 -4.31
C GLN A 8 4.49 5.55 -4.34
N GLY A 9 5.21 4.87 -5.24
CA GLY A 9 6.63 5.20 -5.48
C GLY A 9 6.79 6.65 -5.94
N TRP A 10 5.99 7.05 -6.94
CA TRP A 10 6.00 8.40 -7.48
C TRP A 10 5.54 9.45 -6.47
N MET A 11 4.55 9.13 -5.63
CA MET A 11 4.13 10.01 -4.54
C MET A 11 5.28 10.28 -3.56
N THR A 12 6.08 9.26 -3.24
CA THR A 12 7.24 9.43 -2.35
C THR A 12 8.29 10.36 -2.98
N VAL A 13 8.59 10.19 -4.27
CA VAL A 13 9.51 11.07 -5.03
C VAL A 13 8.97 12.50 -5.06
N TYR A 14 7.68 12.69 -5.35
CA TYR A 14 7.04 14.00 -5.31
C TYR A 14 7.18 14.66 -3.93
N ARG A 15 6.99 13.90 -2.85
CA ARG A 15 7.16 14.43 -1.49
C ARG A 15 8.59 14.82 -1.20
N MET A 16 9.58 14.01 -1.60
CA MET A 16 11.01 14.35 -1.46
C MET A 16 11.36 15.64 -2.20
N MET A 17 10.92 15.78 -3.45
CA MET A 17 11.14 16.99 -4.25
C MET A 17 10.45 18.21 -3.66
N LYS A 18 9.24 18.05 -3.11
CA LYS A 18 8.47 19.15 -2.52
C LYS A 18 9.07 19.64 -1.20
N SER A 19 9.56 18.73 -0.37
CA SER A 19 10.16 19.08 0.93
C SER A 19 11.66 19.38 0.85
N ASP A 20 12.28 19.19 -0.32
CA ASP A 20 13.73 19.29 -0.53
C ASP A 20 14.53 18.55 0.56
N SER A 21 14.05 17.36 0.96
CA SER A 21 14.57 16.59 2.10
C SER A 21 13.96 15.20 2.16
N GLY A 22 14.50 14.35 3.04
CA GLY A 22 14.09 12.96 3.19
C GLY A 22 14.67 12.05 2.10
N LEU A 23 15.83 12.38 1.54
CA LEU A 23 16.57 11.52 0.62
C LEU A 23 16.91 10.19 1.30
N ALA A 24 16.92 9.10 0.53
CA ALA A 24 17.14 7.76 1.08
C ALA A 24 18.62 7.40 1.11
N SER A 25 19.36 7.81 0.07
CA SER A 25 20.72 7.34 -0.13
C SER A 25 21.72 8.49 -0.19
N PRO A 26 22.96 8.31 0.31
CA PRO A 26 23.98 9.36 0.29
C PRO A 26 24.34 9.86 -1.11
N GLU A 27 24.25 9.01 -2.13
CA GLU A 27 24.51 9.38 -3.52
C GLU A 27 23.52 10.41 -4.08
N ASP A 28 22.32 10.55 -3.48
CA ASP A 28 21.33 11.56 -3.86
C ASP A 28 21.75 12.99 -3.44
N LEU A 29 22.81 13.13 -2.62
CA LEU A 29 23.45 14.41 -2.28
C LEU A 29 24.40 14.93 -3.36
N GLN A 30 24.41 14.33 -4.54
CA GLN A 30 25.15 14.88 -5.67
C GLN A 30 24.38 16.03 -6.31
N SER A 31 25.11 17.02 -6.79
CA SER A 31 24.51 18.09 -7.58
C SER A 31 23.97 17.53 -8.89
N GLY A 32 22.73 17.85 -9.19
CA GLY A 32 22.07 17.35 -10.39
C GLY A 32 20.80 18.12 -10.74
N PRO A 33 20.08 17.71 -11.79
CA PRO A 33 18.85 18.38 -12.23
C PRO A 33 17.78 18.43 -11.13
N LEU A 34 17.74 17.40 -10.27
CA LEU A 34 16.76 17.23 -9.21
C LEU A 34 17.23 17.78 -7.85
N ASN A 35 18.55 17.84 -7.60
CA ASN A 35 19.13 18.38 -6.38
C ASN A 35 20.17 19.47 -6.74
N LYS A 36 19.71 20.72 -6.83
CA LYS A 36 20.56 21.86 -7.26
C LYS A 36 21.42 22.42 -6.13
N ASN A 37 21.02 22.21 -4.88
CA ASN A 37 21.72 22.73 -3.70
C ASN A 37 21.86 21.61 -2.66
N PRO A 38 22.84 20.71 -2.82
CA PRO A 38 22.98 19.55 -1.98
C PRO A 38 23.41 19.94 -0.57
N ARG A 39 22.73 19.41 0.44
CA ARG A 39 23.03 19.70 1.84
C ARG A 39 22.86 18.47 2.72
N PRO A 40 23.71 18.26 3.74
CA PRO A 40 23.64 17.08 4.60
C PRO A 40 22.28 16.89 5.31
N ASP A 41 21.55 17.96 5.60
CA ASP A 41 20.21 17.92 6.20
C ASP A 41 19.17 17.22 5.31
N GLN A 42 19.39 17.14 3.99
CA GLN A 42 18.45 16.47 3.08
C GLN A 42 18.38 14.95 3.33
N LEU A 43 19.42 14.34 3.94
CA LEU A 43 19.40 12.93 4.37
C LEU A 43 18.70 12.71 5.72
N ALA A 44 18.33 13.78 6.43
CA ALA A 44 17.62 13.65 7.69
C ALA A 44 16.22 13.03 7.47
N ILE A 45 15.76 12.31 8.49
CA ILE A 45 14.42 11.74 8.54
C ILE A 45 13.40 12.86 8.39
N ASN A 46 12.48 12.68 7.44
CA ASN A 46 11.38 13.60 7.22
C ASN A 46 10.06 12.83 7.28
N ASP A 47 9.28 13.06 8.35
CA ASP A 47 8.02 12.32 8.54
C ASP A 47 7.05 12.49 7.37
N TYR A 48 7.04 13.63 6.69
CA TYR A 48 6.19 13.84 5.51
C TYR A 48 6.51 12.86 4.38
N VAL A 49 7.80 12.58 4.14
CA VAL A 49 8.28 11.60 3.15
C VAL A 49 8.12 10.18 3.69
N ASP A 50 8.54 9.92 4.92
CA ASP A 50 8.51 8.58 5.51
C ASP A 50 7.08 8.06 5.70
N ARG A 51 6.11 8.94 5.89
CA ARG A 51 4.68 8.59 5.85
C ARG A 51 4.30 7.92 4.53
N SER A 52 4.76 8.46 3.40
CA SER A 52 4.54 7.86 2.08
C SER A 52 5.22 6.49 1.97
N ARG A 53 6.45 6.36 2.50
CA ARG A 53 7.17 5.08 2.54
C ARG A 53 6.45 4.02 3.36
N ARG A 54 5.90 4.39 4.54
CA ARG A 54 5.11 3.48 5.38
C ARG A 54 3.81 3.05 4.71
N MET A 55 3.13 3.97 4.01
CA MET A 55 1.97 3.65 3.18
C MET A 55 2.32 2.64 2.09
N HIS A 56 3.40 2.89 1.35
CA HIS A 56 3.85 2.02 0.27
C HIS A 56 4.26 0.64 0.79
N ARG A 57 4.97 0.56 1.93
CA ARG A 57 5.32 -0.70 2.57
C ARG A 57 4.08 -1.52 2.93
N ASN A 58 3.10 -0.89 3.58
CA ASN A 58 1.85 -1.57 3.92
C ASN A 58 1.09 -2.03 2.67
N ASP A 59 1.19 -1.30 1.57
CA ASP A 59 0.64 -1.72 0.28
C ASP A 59 1.35 -2.95 -0.29
N LEU A 60 2.69 -2.98 -0.24
CA LEU A 60 3.51 -4.11 -0.68
C LEU A 60 3.32 -5.36 0.18
N GLU A 61 3.00 -5.22 1.47
CA GLU A 61 2.73 -6.35 2.36
C GLU A 61 1.37 -7.01 2.10
N ASN A 62 0.35 -6.25 1.64
CA ASN A 62 -1.04 -6.73 1.62
C ASN A 62 -1.58 -6.97 0.21
N ILE A 63 -1.27 -6.08 -0.73
CA ILE A 63 -1.86 -6.13 -2.07
C ILE A 63 -1.33 -7.35 -2.88
N PRO A 64 -0.05 -7.74 -2.81
CA PRO A 64 0.42 -8.97 -3.46
C PRO A 64 -0.24 -10.24 -2.92
N ALA A 65 -0.44 -10.32 -1.60
CA ALA A 65 -1.17 -11.44 -0.98
C ALA A 65 -2.62 -11.50 -1.50
N PHE A 66 -3.28 -10.35 -1.63
CA PHE A 66 -4.59 -10.26 -2.26
C PHE A 66 -4.59 -10.68 -3.73
N TRP A 67 -3.58 -10.32 -4.52
CA TRP A 67 -3.50 -10.77 -5.91
C TRP A 67 -3.36 -12.28 -6.01
N ALA A 68 -2.47 -12.87 -5.20
CA ALA A 68 -2.26 -14.32 -5.20
C ALA A 68 -3.52 -15.06 -4.72
N ALA A 69 -4.04 -14.71 -3.54
CA ALA A 69 -5.23 -15.34 -2.99
C ALA A 69 -6.47 -15.09 -3.86
N GLY A 70 -6.63 -13.87 -4.37
CA GLY A 70 -7.73 -13.48 -5.24
C GLY A 70 -7.72 -14.22 -6.57
N LEU A 71 -6.56 -14.40 -7.20
CA LEU A 71 -6.42 -15.18 -8.43
C LEU A 71 -6.88 -16.62 -8.21
N VAL A 72 -6.32 -17.31 -7.21
CA VAL A 72 -6.69 -18.70 -6.90
C VAL A 72 -8.16 -18.81 -6.51
N PHE A 73 -8.63 -17.90 -5.67
CA PHE A 73 -10.03 -17.83 -5.25
C PHE A 73 -10.98 -17.66 -6.45
N THR A 74 -10.67 -16.81 -7.43
CA THR A 74 -11.50 -16.69 -8.64
C THR A 74 -11.43 -17.93 -9.53
N ALA A 75 -10.30 -18.63 -9.56
CA ALA A 75 -10.11 -19.83 -10.37
C ALA A 75 -10.93 -21.02 -9.87
N VAL A 76 -11.22 -21.11 -8.56
CA VAL A 76 -12.06 -22.19 -7.98
C VAL A 76 -13.57 -21.93 -8.11
N GLY A 77 -13.99 -20.88 -8.82
CA GLY A 77 -15.40 -20.63 -9.14
C GLY A 77 -16.34 -20.38 -7.94
N PRO A 78 -16.05 -19.42 -7.05
CA PRO A 78 -16.89 -19.10 -5.91
C PRO A 78 -18.22 -18.46 -6.34
N PRO A 79 -19.25 -18.46 -5.47
CA PRO A 79 -20.49 -17.75 -5.72
C PRO A 79 -20.23 -16.28 -6.08
N GLY A 80 -20.89 -15.78 -7.13
CA GLY A 80 -20.64 -14.44 -7.66
C GLY A 80 -20.78 -13.33 -6.63
N LEU A 81 -21.78 -13.40 -5.74
CA LEU A 81 -21.98 -12.43 -4.68
C LEU A 81 -20.80 -12.43 -3.68
N LEU A 82 -20.34 -13.61 -3.26
CA LEU A 82 -19.20 -13.74 -2.36
C LEU A 82 -17.94 -13.13 -2.99
N ALA A 83 -17.71 -13.41 -4.28
CA ALA A 83 -16.58 -12.87 -5.01
C ALA A 83 -16.62 -11.34 -5.10
N GLN A 84 -17.77 -10.77 -5.43
CA GLN A 84 -17.95 -9.32 -5.50
C GLN A 84 -17.72 -8.66 -4.14
N VAL A 85 -18.29 -9.20 -3.07
CA VAL A 85 -18.14 -8.66 -1.71
C VAL A 85 -16.68 -8.68 -1.27
N LEU A 86 -15.97 -9.79 -1.45
CA LEU A 86 -14.58 -9.91 -1.01
C LEU A 86 -13.62 -9.08 -1.88
N MET A 87 -13.78 -9.12 -3.21
CA MET A 87 -12.95 -8.35 -4.14
C MET A 87 -13.14 -6.84 -3.97
N TYR A 88 -14.38 -6.36 -4.07
CA TYR A 88 -14.66 -4.92 -3.99
C TYR A 88 -14.53 -4.40 -2.56
N GLY A 89 -14.91 -5.20 -1.56
CA GLY A 89 -14.73 -4.87 -0.16
C GLY A 89 -13.25 -4.68 0.19
N PHE A 90 -12.37 -5.56 -0.29
CA PHE A 90 -10.92 -5.38 -0.12
C PHE A 90 -10.43 -4.09 -0.76
N VAL A 91 -10.79 -3.83 -2.02
CA VAL A 91 -10.36 -2.61 -2.73
C VAL A 91 -10.83 -1.37 -1.99
N ALA A 92 -12.10 -1.31 -1.58
CA ALA A 92 -12.66 -0.19 -0.83
C ALA A 92 -11.94 0.01 0.51
N ALA A 93 -11.77 -1.06 1.31
CA ALA A 93 -11.07 -1.00 2.58
C ALA A 93 -9.64 -0.46 2.43
N ARG A 94 -8.91 -0.90 1.39
CA ARG A 94 -7.53 -0.42 1.13
C ARG A 94 -7.48 1.03 0.67
N LEU A 95 -8.47 1.50 -0.08
CA LEU A 95 -8.54 2.91 -0.47
C LEU A 95 -8.84 3.79 0.74
N VAL A 96 -9.83 3.42 1.56
CA VAL A 96 -10.16 4.16 2.79
C VAL A 96 -9.00 4.14 3.78
N HIS A 97 -8.33 3.00 3.95
CA HIS A 97 -7.10 2.91 4.75
C HIS A 97 -6.04 3.91 4.29
N THR A 98 -5.79 3.99 2.98
CA THR A 98 -4.83 4.92 2.39
C THR A 98 -5.23 6.37 2.58
N ILE A 99 -6.51 6.71 2.44
CA ILE A 99 -7.03 8.06 2.71
C ILE A 99 -6.84 8.40 4.20
N ALA A 100 -7.18 7.49 5.10
CA ALA A 100 -7.00 7.66 6.55
C ALA A 100 -5.53 7.86 6.93
N TYR A 101 -4.61 7.15 6.26
CA TYR A 101 -3.17 7.33 6.46
C TYR A 101 -2.68 8.69 5.94
N ALA A 102 -3.16 9.12 4.77
CA ALA A 102 -2.79 10.38 4.14
C ALA A 102 -3.32 11.60 4.91
N THR A 103 -4.49 11.49 5.53
CA THR A 103 -5.16 12.56 6.31
C THR A 103 -4.88 12.47 7.82
N GLU A 104 -3.85 11.72 8.20
CA GLU A 104 -3.36 11.61 9.58
C GLU A 104 -4.41 11.16 10.61
N GLN A 105 -5.40 10.39 10.18
CA GLN A 105 -6.47 9.91 11.06
C GLN A 105 -5.93 9.01 12.15
N ARG A 106 -6.71 8.86 13.22
CA ARG A 106 -6.36 8.05 14.39
C ARG A 106 -5.94 6.63 13.99
N HIS A 107 -5.04 6.07 14.80
CA HIS A 107 -4.55 4.70 14.60
C HIS A 107 -5.69 3.68 14.48
N GLU A 108 -6.73 3.82 15.31
CA GLU A 108 -7.93 2.97 15.32
C GLU A 108 -8.58 2.88 13.93
N VAL A 109 -8.81 4.01 13.26
CA VAL A 109 -9.42 4.06 11.92
C VAL A 109 -8.57 3.28 10.91
N ARG A 110 -7.25 3.49 10.94
CA ARG A 110 -6.34 2.77 10.04
C ARG A 110 -6.33 1.29 10.36
N ALA A 111 -6.22 0.90 11.63
CA ALA A 111 -6.22 -0.49 12.05
C ALA A 111 -7.51 -1.22 11.63
N SER A 112 -8.69 -0.60 11.80
CA SER A 112 -9.96 -1.20 11.41
C SER A 112 -10.03 -1.54 9.91
N PHE A 113 -9.68 -0.60 9.04
CA PHE A 113 -9.71 -0.85 7.59
C PHE A 113 -8.62 -1.81 7.12
N TYR A 114 -7.48 -1.83 7.81
CA TYR A 114 -6.47 -2.87 7.62
C TYR A 114 -7.05 -4.25 7.94
N THR A 115 -7.66 -4.43 9.12
CA THR A 115 -8.24 -5.68 9.57
C THR A 115 -9.34 -6.19 8.64
N ILE A 116 -10.23 -5.31 8.17
CA ILE A 116 -11.27 -5.68 7.20
C ILE A 116 -10.64 -6.24 5.92
N GLY A 117 -9.59 -5.59 5.40
CA GLY A 117 -8.85 -6.07 4.23
C GLY A 117 -8.18 -7.42 4.48
N SER A 118 -7.54 -7.61 5.63
CA SER A 118 -6.88 -8.87 5.99
C SER A 118 -7.89 -10.02 6.11
N ILE A 119 -9.03 -9.79 6.75
CA ILE A 119 -10.10 -10.79 6.86
C ILE A 119 -10.58 -11.22 5.47
N ALA A 120 -10.78 -10.29 4.55
CA ALA A 120 -11.20 -10.63 3.19
C ALA A 120 -10.19 -11.58 2.51
N VAL A 121 -8.89 -11.31 2.62
CA VAL A 121 -7.83 -12.17 2.06
C VAL A 121 -7.80 -13.54 2.72
N ILE A 122 -7.93 -13.61 4.05
CA ILE A 122 -7.99 -14.88 4.78
C ILE A 122 -9.18 -15.71 4.33
N VAL A 123 -10.37 -15.11 4.19
CA VAL A 123 -11.57 -15.81 3.71
C VAL A 123 -11.38 -16.34 2.30
N MET A 124 -10.81 -15.55 1.39
CA MET A 124 -10.50 -16.00 0.03
C MET A 124 -9.55 -17.20 0.02
N ALA A 125 -8.48 -17.15 0.83
CA ALA A 125 -7.50 -18.22 0.92
C ALA A 125 -8.10 -19.51 1.52
N ILE A 126 -8.89 -19.41 2.58
CA ILE A 126 -9.56 -20.58 3.21
C ILE A 126 -10.55 -21.20 2.24
N TYR A 127 -11.37 -20.38 1.57
CA TYR A 127 -12.34 -20.89 0.59
C TYR A 127 -11.62 -21.64 -0.54
N ALA A 128 -10.58 -21.03 -1.11
CA ALA A 128 -9.78 -21.65 -2.15
C ALA A 128 -9.15 -22.97 -1.71
N LEU A 129 -8.62 -23.02 -0.48
CA LEU A 129 -8.03 -24.24 0.07
C LEU A 129 -9.05 -25.36 0.21
N ILE A 130 -10.24 -25.07 0.75
CA ILE A 130 -11.32 -26.06 0.90
C ILE A 130 -11.76 -26.57 -0.47
N ALA A 131 -11.97 -25.68 -1.44
CA ALA A 131 -12.42 -26.03 -2.78
C ALA A 131 -11.39 -26.85 -3.59
N LEU A 132 -10.11 -26.86 -3.19
CA LEU A 132 -9.06 -27.66 -3.83
C LEU A 132 -8.87 -29.04 -3.19
N ILE A 133 -9.30 -29.22 -1.93
CA ILE A 133 -9.12 -30.46 -1.17
C ILE A 133 -10.36 -31.36 -1.24
N VAL A 134 -11.54 -30.76 -1.46
CA VAL A 134 -12.82 -31.46 -1.59
C VAL A 134 -13.15 -31.66 -3.07
#